data_AF-R6X777-F1
#
_entry.id   AF-R6X777-F1
#
_cell.length_a   1.000
_cell.length_b   1.000
_cell.length_c   1.000
_cell.angle_alpha   90.00
_cell.angle_beta   90.00
_cell.angle_gamma   90.00
#
_symmetry.space_group_name_H-M   'P 1'
#
loop_
_entity.id
_entity.type
_entity.pdbx_description
1 polymer ?
#
loop_
_entity_poly.entity_id
_entity_poly.type
_entity_poly.pdbx_seq_one_letter_code
_entity_poly.pdbx_strand_id
1 'polypeptide(L)'
;MNKKRNSTATLRLACAIIFIVFTYLYLNCYQADILAVAQHELSDGLTSYSYTISPILTTLVLFLLQLGVYTVTGVKKMFHALTYLPSLLVLTFITDVSCHVDTYRSIGAWAWIFPLVLLLFAGAMWVIRQLEPYETEARTGIWLSRRMWVNMLQMVVMFLLVVCISNGNQVFHHRMKMERLMMERKYADALEVGKLTEETDSSLTMLRAACLHRMGQMGDKLFTYPLIGGSKVLIPDSVTTKALMWQTPRWMHPMKNGKLRYIKPTDYLLCGLLMDKKLDQFVAEVQKKYSLNDSVALPKHYQEALILYTHHRAHPKVVYRNTVMEADFQDFQALECKYANPVQRNSALRDTYGNTYWYYYQYGQK
;
A
#
# COMPACT_ATOMS: atom_id res chain seq x y z
N MET A 1 6.67 52.91 -10.40
CA MET A 1 5.70 51.90 -10.88
C MET A 1 6.31 50.51 -11.17
N ASN A 2 7.49 50.40 -11.80
CA ASN A 2 8.11 49.10 -12.14
C ASN A 2 8.34 48.14 -10.96
N LYS A 3 8.74 48.66 -9.78
CA LYS A 3 9.06 47.81 -8.61
C LYS A 3 7.83 47.10 -7.99
N LYS A 4 6.63 47.71 -8.07
CA LYS A 4 5.37 47.14 -7.54
C LYS A 4 4.86 45.97 -8.40
N ARG A 5 4.88 46.13 -9.74
CA ARG A 5 4.45 45.11 -10.71
C ARG A 5 5.33 43.86 -10.63
N ASN A 6 6.63 44.04 -10.39
CA ASN A 6 7.59 42.94 -10.24
C ASN A 6 7.30 42.09 -8.99
N SER A 7 7.03 42.70 -7.83
CA SER A 7 6.80 41.95 -6.58
C SER A 7 5.56 41.04 -6.61
N THR A 8 4.44 41.52 -7.18
CA THR A 8 3.24 40.68 -7.37
C THR A 8 3.47 39.56 -8.37
N ALA A 9 4.22 39.82 -9.44
CA ALA A 9 4.56 38.77 -10.42
C ALA A 9 5.45 37.69 -9.79
N THR A 10 6.44 38.09 -8.98
CA THR A 10 7.32 37.17 -8.24
C THR A 10 6.53 36.28 -7.28
N LEU A 11 5.57 36.83 -6.54
CA LEU A 11 4.72 36.06 -5.63
C LEU A 11 3.90 34.99 -6.37
N ARG A 12 3.29 35.35 -7.50
CA ARG A 12 2.50 34.41 -8.31
C ARG A 12 3.38 33.33 -8.91
N LEU A 13 4.56 33.71 -9.41
CA LEU A 13 5.53 32.76 -9.93
C LEU A 13 5.97 31.77 -8.84
N ALA A 14 6.24 32.23 -7.62
CA ALA A 14 6.58 31.37 -6.50
C ALA A 14 5.44 30.40 -6.15
N CYS A 15 4.19 30.88 -6.04
CA CYS A 15 3.02 30.02 -5.78
C CYS A 15 2.85 28.97 -6.89
N ALA A 16 3.00 29.37 -8.15
CA ALA A 16 2.88 28.48 -9.30
C ALA A 16 3.95 27.39 -9.29
N ILE A 17 5.22 27.74 -9.06
CA ILE A 17 6.32 26.78 -8.97
C ILE A 17 6.06 25.78 -7.85
N ILE A 18 5.73 26.26 -6.65
CA ILE A 18 5.49 25.41 -5.49
C ILE A 18 4.30 24.49 -5.71
N PHE A 19 3.21 24.99 -6.29
CA PHE A 19 2.04 24.19 -6.66
C PHE A 19 2.37 23.10 -7.66
N ILE A 20 3.09 23.42 -8.74
CA ILE A 20 3.46 22.47 -9.78
C ILE A 20 4.39 21.38 -9.20
N VAL A 21 5.42 21.79 -8.44
CA VAL A 21 6.36 20.86 -7.81
C VAL A 21 5.63 19.95 -6.82
N PHE A 22 4.81 20.51 -5.94
CA PHE A 22 4.03 19.73 -4.98
C PHE A 22 3.12 18.73 -5.70
N THR A 23 2.29 19.19 -6.63
CA THR A 23 1.30 18.35 -7.32
C THR A 23 1.97 17.24 -8.11
N TYR A 24 3.06 17.56 -8.83
CA TYR A 24 3.81 16.56 -9.58
C TYR A 24 4.45 15.51 -8.67
N LEU A 25 5.16 15.93 -7.61
CA LEU A 25 5.80 14.99 -6.67
C LEU A 25 4.77 14.15 -5.92
N TYR A 26 3.67 14.76 -5.48
CA TYR A 26 2.57 14.05 -4.83
C TYR A 26 1.96 12.98 -5.73
N LEU A 27 1.65 13.32 -6.99
CA LEU A 27 1.09 12.38 -7.95
C LEU A 27 2.09 11.29 -8.36
N ASN A 28 3.35 11.65 -8.62
CA ASN A 28 4.34 10.74 -9.16
C ASN A 28 4.96 9.82 -8.08
N CYS A 29 5.23 10.35 -6.89
CA CYS A 29 5.95 9.62 -5.84
C CYS A 29 5.03 8.98 -4.80
N TYR A 30 3.82 9.51 -4.59
CA TYR A 30 2.92 9.04 -3.54
C TYR A 30 1.64 8.39 -4.08
N GLN A 31 0.91 9.03 -4.99
CA GLN A 31 -0.42 8.56 -5.43
C GLN A 31 -0.43 7.81 -6.78
N ALA A 32 0.73 7.55 -7.38
CA ALA A 32 0.80 7.01 -8.73
C ALA A 32 0.14 5.62 -8.86
N ASP A 33 0.44 4.71 -7.92
CA ASP A 33 -0.11 3.35 -7.94
C ASP A 33 -1.61 3.35 -7.61
N ILE A 34 -2.07 4.26 -6.75
CA ILE A 34 -3.49 4.42 -6.40
C ILE A 34 -4.31 4.92 -7.61
N LEU A 35 -3.79 5.91 -8.33
CA LEU A 35 -4.43 6.41 -9.55
C LEU A 35 -4.44 5.38 -10.68
N ALA A 36 -3.39 4.57 -10.78
CA ALA A 36 -3.35 3.48 -11.75
C ALA A 36 -4.49 2.48 -11.52
N VAL A 37 -4.76 2.15 -10.26
CA VAL A 37 -5.84 1.25 -9.86
C VAL A 37 -7.20 1.88 -10.12
N ALA A 38 -7.37 3.15 -9.73
CA ALA A 38 -8.61 3.87 -9.99
C ALA A 38 -8.93 3.90 -11.50
N GLN A 39 -7.92 4.17 -12.34
CA GLN A 39 -8.10 4.14 -13.80
C GLN A 39 -8.42 2.72 -14.29
N HIS A 40 -7.73 1.70 -13.78
CA HIS A 40 -7.99 0.30 -14.15
C HIS A 40 -9.42 -0.11 -13.82
N GLU A 41 -9.87 0.14 -12.59
CA GLU A 41 -11.20 -0.20 -12.10
C GLU A 41 -12.31 0.59 -12.82
N LEU A 42 -12.10 1.89 -13.08
CA LEU A 42 -13.08 2.72 -13.79
C LEU A 42 -13.21 2.36 -15.28
N SER A 43 -12.16 1.76 -15.86
CA SER A 43 -12.14 1.36 -17.27
C SER A 43 -12.43 -0.13 -17.49
N ASP A 44 -12.79 -0.87 -16.44
CA ASP A 44 -12.92 -2.33 -16.47
C ASP A 44 -11.70 -3.03 -17.11
N GLY A 45 -10.51 -2.48 -16.85
CA GLY A 45 -9.22 -2.95 -17.34
C GLY A 45 -8.89 -2.62 -18.80
N LEU A 46 -9.70 -1.80 -19.48
CA LEU A 46 -9.48 -1.44 -20.89
C LEU A 46 -8.38 -0.40 -21.10
N THR A 47 -8.02 0.38 -20.06
CA THR A 47 -7.00 1.42 -20.17
C THR A 47 -5.80 1.14 -19.28
N SER A 48 -4.62 1.58 -19.74
CA SER A 48 -3.38 1.52 -18.99
C SER A 48 -2.98 2.89 -18.46
N TYR A 49 -2.50 2.92 -17.22
CA TYR A 49 -1.97 4.12 -16.60
C TYR A 49 -0.50 4.33 -17.00
N SER A 50 -0.18 5.53 -17.50
CA SER A 50 1.20 5.91 -17.79
C SER A 50 1.82 6.63 -16.60
N TYR A 51 2.74 5.97 -15.91
CA TYR A 51 3.42 6.51 -14.73
C TYR A 51 4.26 7.77 -15.02
N THR A 52 4.62 8.03 -16.27
CA THR A 52 5.39 9.22 -16.67
C THR A 52 4.49 10.36 -17.13
N ILE A 53 3.49 10.06 -17.98
CA ILE A 53 2.67 11.08 -18.63
C ILE A 53 1.52 11.53 -17.72
N SER A 54 0.88 10.60 -17.00
CA SER A 54 -0.32 10.92 -16.20
C SER A 54 -0.06 11.98 -15.13
N PRO A 55 1.02 11.93 -14.31
CA PRO A 55 1.29 12.98 -13.33
C PRO A 55 1.52 14.36 -13.98
N ILE A 56 2.20 14.41 -15.13
CA ILE A 56 2.48 15.65 -15.87
C ILE A 56 1.17 16.24 -16.40
N LEU A 57 0.36 15.42 -17.07
CA LEU A 57 -0.92 15.83 -17.65
C LEU A 57 -1.89 16.32 -16.58
N THR A 58 -2.05 15.57 -15.49
CA THR A 58 -2.93 15.97 -14.38
C THR A 58 -2.44 17.26 -13.72
N THR A 59 -1.13 17.42 -13.50
CA THR A 59 -0.57 18.68 -12.96
C THR A 59 -0.86 19.87 -13.89
N LEU A 60 -0.72 19.68 -15.20
CA LEU A 60 -1.00 20.71 -16.20
C LEU A 60 -2.49 21.11 -16.19
N VAL A 61 -3.40 20.13 -16.19
CA VAL A 61 -4.86 20.37 -16.15
C VAL A 61 -5.25 21.13 -14.87
N LEU A 62 -4.72 20.72 -13.72
CA LEU A 62 -4.97 21.38 -12.45
C LEU A 62 -4.41 22.81 -12.41
N PHE A 63 -3.26 23.05 -13.05
CA PHE A 63 -2.70 24.39 -13.18
C PHE A 63 -3.54 25.27 -14.10
N LEU A 64 -4.01 24.76 -15.24
CA LEU A 64 -4.92 25.47 -16.14
C LEU A 64 -6.25 25.83 -15.44
N LEU A 65 -6.78 24.92 -14.61
CA LEU A 65 -7.94 25.20 -13.77
C LEU A 65 -7.67 26.37 -12.82
N GLN A 66 -6.49 26.43 -12.19
CA GLN A 66 -6.13 27.56 -11.33
C GLN A 66 -6.06 28.86 -12.13
N LEU A 67 -5.52 28.85 -13.35
CA LEU A 67 -5.51 30.04 -14.20
C LEU A 67 -6.95 30.52 -14.47
N GLY A 68 -7.88 29.61 -14.76
CA GLY A 68 -9.30 29.93 -14.92
C GLY A 68 -9.95 30.49 -13.65
N VAL A 69 -9.67 29.91 -12.48
CA VAL A 69 -10.16 30.43 -11.20
C VAL A 69 -9.59 31.82 -10.94
N TYR A 70 -8.31 32.05 -11.24
CA TYR A 70 -7.67 33.34 -11.09
C TYR A 70 -8.25 34.40 -12.04
N THR A 71 -8.61 34.07 -13.29
CA THR A 71 -9.26 35.04 -14.20
C THR A 71 -10.65 35.43 -13.70
N VAL A 72 -11.42 34.47 -13.18
CA VAL A 72 -12.77 34.72 -12.63
C VAL A 72 -12.73 35.50 -11.32
N THR A 73 -11.81 35.14 -10.41
CA THR A 73 -11.72 35.72 -9.06
C THR A 73 -10.82 36.96 -8.99
N GLY A 74 -9.93 37.19 -9.95
CA GLY A 74 -9.17 38.43 -10.08
C GLY A 74 -8.38 38.89 -8.85
N VAL A 75 -8.18 38.03 -7.83
CA VAL A 75 -7.52 38.37 -6.55
C VAL A 75 -6.02 38.40 -6.75
N LYS A 76 -5.39 39.55 -6.47
CA LYS A 76 -4.00 39.82 -6.88
C LYS A 76 -2.99 39.83 -5.73
N LYS A 77 -3.43 39.94 -4.49
CA LYS A 77 -2.60 40.34 -3.32
C LYS A 77 -2.47 39.23 -2.25
N MET A 78 -2.89 39.46 -1.01
CA MET A 78 -2.62 38.61 0.16
C MET A 78 -3.23 37.20 0.08
N PHE A 79 -4.28 37.05 -0.72
CA PHE A 79 -5.08 35.82 -0.81
C PHE A 79 -4.99 35.16 -2.19
N HIS A 80 -3.91 35.43 -2.95
CA HIS A 80 -3.72 34.83 -4.26
C HIS A 80 -3.63 33.30 -4.18
N ALA A 81 -3.03 32.75 -3.13
CA ALA A 81 -2.92 31.30 -2.91
C ALA A 81 -4.28 30.60 -2.89
N LEU A 82 -5.35 31.24 -2.41
CA LEU A 82 -6.69 30.64 -2.42
C LEU A 82 -7.21 30.32 -3.83
N THR A 83 -6.67 30.95 -4.87
CA THR A 83 -7.03 30.60 -6.26
C THR A 83 -6.63 29.17 -6.64
N TYR A 84 -5.69 28.54 -5.91
CA TYR A 84 -5.30 27.14 -6.08
C TYR A 84 -6.25 26.17 -5.37
N LEU A 85 -7.13 26.63 -4.48
CA LEU A 85 -8.00 25.78 -3.68
C LEU A 85 -8.88 24.86 -4.54
N PRO A 86 -9.57 25.32 -5.61
CA PRO A 86 -10.37 24.41 -6.44
C PRO A 86 -9.53 23.33 -7.12
N SER A 87 -8.31 23.65 -7.57
CA SER A 87 -7.39 22.66 -8.13
C SER A 87 -6.94 21.64 -7.10
N LEU A 88 -6.62 22.07 -5.88
CA LEU A 88 -6.27 21.15 -4.79
C LEU A 88 -7.47 20.32 -4.31
N LEU A 89 -8.68 20.87 -4.39
CA LEU A 89 -9.91 20.14 -4.09
C LEU A 89 -10.14 19.00 -5.10
N VAL A 90 -9.99 19.29 -6.40
CA VAL A 90 -10.05 18.27 -7.46
C VAL A 90 -8.95 17.23 -7.26
N LEU A 91 -7.72 17.65 -6.97
CA LEU A 91 -6.60 16.74 -6.68
C LEU A 91 -6.91 15.80 -5.51
N THR A 92 -7.50 16.33 -4.43
CA THR A 92 -7.88 15.55 -3.25
C THR A 92 -8.97 14.55 -3.62
N PHE A 93 -10.01 14.99 -4.33
CA PHE A 93 -11.09 14.13 -4.79
C PHE A 93 -10.60 12.95 -5.64
N ILE A 94 -9.72 13.18 -6.62
CA ILE A 94 -9.23 12.11 -7.49
C ILE A 94 -8.24 11.16 -6.79
N THR A 95 -7.65 11.57 -5.66
CA THR A 95 -6.70 10.75 -4.89
C THR A 95 -7.29 10.15 -3.61
N ASP A 96 -8.52 10.51 -3.25
CA ASP A 96 -9.30 9.85 -2.20
C ASP A 96 -10.04 8.63 -2.76
N VAL A 97 -9.25 7.68 -3.25
CA VAL A 97 -9.74 6.42 -3.80
C VAL A 97 -9.85 5.43 -2.64
N SER A 98 -11.04 4.91 -2.36
CA SER A 98 -11.24 4.00 -1.22
C SER A 98 -10.48 2.66 -1.38
N CYS A 99 -10.19 1.96 -0.29
CA CYS A 99 -9.54 0.63 -0.37
C CYS A 99 -10.42 -0.49 -0.95
N HIS A 100 -11.72 -0.24 -1.20
CA HIS A 100 -12.64 -1.23 -1.80
C HIS A 100 -13.38 -0.64 -3.02
N VAL A 101 -12.63 0.05 -3.89
CA VAL A 101 -13.11 0.64 -5.17
C VAL A 101 -13.93 -0.35 -6.00
N ASP A 102 -13.58 -1.63 -5.93
CA ASP A 102 -14.18 -2.72 -6.67
C ASP A 102 -15.61 -3.06 -6.23
N THR A 103 -15.94 -2.81 -4.96
CA THR A 103 -17.21 -3.22 -4.34
C THR A 103 -18.23 -2.08 -4.34
N TYR A 104 -17.77 -0.83 -4.16
CA TYR A 104 -18.64 0.34 -4.15
C TYR A 104 -18.08 1.46 -5.03
N ARG A 105 -18.69 1.64 -6.22
CA ARG A 105 -18.40 2.75 -7.14
C ARG A 105 -19.17 4.04 -6.78
N SER A 106 -19.36 4.32 -5.50
CA SER A 106 -20.09 5.52 -5.05
C SER A 106 -19.14 6.69 -4.84
N ILE A 107 -19.56 7.89 -5.27
CA ILE A 107 -18.89 9.17 -5.01
C ILE A 107 -18.85 9.45 -3.48
N GLY A 108 -19.67 8.76 -2.68
CA GLY A 108 -19.62 8.82 -1.23
C GLY A 108 -19.89 10.23 -0.69
N ALA A 109 -19.16 10.63 0.34
CA ALA A 109 -19.32 11.94 0.98
C ALA A 109 -18.95 13.12 0.04
N TRP A 110 -18.15 12.88 -1.00
CA TRP A 110 -17.74 13.91 -1.94
C TRP A 110 -18.90 14.53 -2.72
N ALA A 111 -20.01 13.80 -2.89
CA ALA A 111 -21.21 14.33 -3.54
C ALA A 111 -21.75 15.58 -2.83
N TRP A 112 -21.54 15.69 -1.52
CA TRP A 112 -21.96 16.83 -0.70
C TRP A 112 -20.80 17.75 -0.32
N ILE A 113 -19.64 17.18 0.02
CA ILE A 113 -18.46 17.96 0.43
C ILE A 113 -17.97 18.84 -0.72
N PHE A 114 -17.88 18.30 -1.94
CA PHE A 114 -17.36 19.03 -3.08
C PHE A 114 -18.16 20.31 -3.40
N PRO A 115 -19.50 20.26 -3.59
CA PRO A 115 -20.27 21.48 -3.85
C PRO A 115 -20.29 22.43 -2.64
N LEU A 116 -20.32 21.91 -1.41
CA LEU A 116 -20.31 22.74 -0.20
C LEU A 116 -19.02 23.56 -0.10
N VAL A 117 -17.86 22.93 -0.31
CA VAL A 117 -16.55 23.62 -0.27
C VAL A 117 -16.45 24.67 -1.37
N LEU A 118 -16.95 24.39 -2.58
CA LEU A 118 -16.98 25.38 -3.65
C LEU A 118 -17.90 26.58 -3.35
N LEU A 119 -19.05 26.35 -2.70
CA LEU A 119 -19.95 27.42 -2.28
C LEU A 119 -19.30 28.30 -1.21
N LEU A 120 -18.68 27.69 -0.19
CA LEU A 120 -17.94 28.42 0.84
C LEU A 120 -16.77 29.19 0.23
N PHE A 121 -16.05 28.60 -0.71
CA PHE A 121 -14.98 29.25 -1.45
C PHE A 121 -15.48 30.47 -2.23
N ALA A 122 -16.59 30.34 -2.96
CA ALA A 122 -17.17 31.46 -3.71
C ALA A 122 -17.57 32.63 -2.79
N GLY A 123 -18.22 32.33 -1.66
CA GLY A 123 -18.55 33.32 -0.63
C GLY A 123 -17.32 33.99 -0.04
N ALA A 124 -16.30 33.21 0.33
CA ALA A 124 -15.03 33.73 0.86
C ALA A 124 -14.31 34.63 -0.16
N MET A 125 -14.24 34.23 -1.43
CA MET A 125 -13.63 35.02 -2.49
C MET A 125 -14.40 36.31 -2.77
N TRP A 126 -15.73 36.30 -2.65
CA TRP A 126 -16.54 37.50 -2.74
C TRP A 126 -16.21 38.49 -1.61
N VAL A 127 -16.15 38.03 -0.36
CA VAL A 127 -15.76 38.87 0.80
C VAL A 127 -14.34 39.40 0.63
N ILE A 128 -13.38 38.56 0.25
CA ILE A 128 -11.98 38.97 0.05
C ILE A 128 -11.85 40.07 -0.99
N ARG A 129 -12.62 39.99 -2.09
CA ARG A 129 -12.66 41.05 -3.10
C ARG A 129 -13.14 42.38 -2.54
N GLN A 130 -14.11 42.38 -1.62
CA GLN A 130 -14.58 43.61 -0.98
C GLN A 130 -13.54 44.21 -0.03
N LEU A 131 -12.67 43.37 0.56
CA LEU A 131 -11.61 43.78 1.49
C LEU A 131 -10.30 44.18 0.80
N GLU A 132 -10.06 43.71 -0.44
CA GLU A 132 -8.83 43.99 -1.22
C GLU A 132 -8.49 45.49 -1.41
N PRO A 133 -9.46 46.44 -1.49
CA PRO A 133 -9.19 47.88 -1.52
C PRO A 133 -8.61 48.44 -0.21
N TYR A 134 -8.95 47.84 0.94
CA TYR A 134 -8.56 48.33 2.26
C TYR A 134 -7.18 47.80 2.72
N GLU A 135 -6.56 46.91 1.94
CA GLU A 135 -5.24 46.38 2.28
C GLU A 135 -4.15 47.45 2.23
N THR A 136 -3.51 47.69 3.38
CA THR A 136 -2.41 48.65 3.54
C THR A 136 -1.22 48.29 2.63
N GLU A 137 -0.60 49.29 2.02
CA GLU A 137 0.56 49.09 1.14
C GLU A 137 1.75 48.48 1.92
N ALA A 138 2.23 47.31 1.49
CA ALA A 138 3.32 46.61 2.16
C ALA A 138 4.66 47.34 1.92
N ARG A 139 5.42 47.54 3.02
CA ARG A 139 6.81 48.02 2.98
C ARG A 139 7.69 47.04 2.21
N THR A 140 8.58 47.62 1.40
CA THR A 140 9.39 46.95 0.38
C THR A 140 10.46 46.02 0.95
N GLY A 141 10.28 44.72 0.70
CA GLY A 141 11.31 43.67 0.75
C GLY A 141 10.87 42.51 -0.15
N ILE A 142 11.69 42.13 -1.12
CA ILE A 142 11.27 41.28 -2.27
C ILE A 142 10.90 39.85 -1.85
N TRP A 143 11.64 39.27 -0.89
CA TRP A 143 11.48 37.88 -0.45
C TRP A 143 10.82 37.70 0.92
N LEU A 144 10.93 38.70 1.81
CA LEU A 144 10.45 38.64 3.20
C LEU A 144 9.18 39.48 3.43
N SER A 145 8.45 39.84 2.37
CA SER A 145 7.20 40.57 2.56
C SER A 145 6.19 39.71 3.31
N ARG A 146 5.45 40.33 4.24
CA ARG A 146 4.31 39.69 4.94
C ARG A 146 3.35 39.02 3.96
N ARG A 147 3.17 39.60 2.76
CA ARG A 147 2.29 39.06 1.71
C ARG A 147 2.75 37.72 1.17
N MET A 148 4.05 37.58 0.92
CA MET A 148 4.63 36.33 0.44
C MET A 148 4.40 35.23 1.47
N TRP A 149 4.77 35.46 2.73
CA TRP A 149 4.63 34.48 3.81
C TRP A 149 3.19 34.04 4.07
N VAL A 150 2.22 34.95 4.02
CA VAL A 150 0.81 34.58 4.18
C VAL A 150 0.34 33.67 3.05
N ASN A 151 0.70 33.97 1.79
CA ASN A 151 0.38 33.08 0.66
C ASN A 151 1.09 31.73 0.77
N MET A 152 2.37 31.71 1.16
CA MET A 152 3.12 30.46 1.35
C MET A 152 2.50 29.60 2.46
N LEU A 153 2.14 30.21 3.60
CA LEU A 153 1.47 29.50 4.70
C LEU A 153 0.12 28.93 4.26
N GLN A 154 -0.67 29.70 3.49
CA GLN A 154 -1.92 29.20 2.92
C GLN A 154 -1.68 27.99 2.01
N MET A 155 -0.68 28.01 1.14
CA MET A 155 -0.32 26.86 0.30
C MET A 155 0.06 25.65 1.16
N VAL A 156 0.91 25.83 2.17
CA VAL A 156 1.31 24.75 3.09
C VAL A 156 0.10 24.14 3.79
N VAL A 157 -0.80 24.97 4.32
CA VAL A 157 -2.03 24.48 4.97
C VAL A 157 -2.88 23.67 3.99
N MET A 158 -3.09 24.17 2.77
CA MET A 158 -3.87 23.44 1.76
C MET A 158 -3.19 22.13 1.34
N PHE A 159 -1.86 22.09 1.24
CA PHE A 159 -1.11 20.86 0.92
C PHE A 159 -1.22 19.83 2.04
N LEU A 160 -1.12 20.25 3.30
CA LEU A 160 -1.33 19.36 4.44
C LEU A 160 -2.75 18.78 4.42
N LEU A 161 -3.76 19.59 4.11
CA LEU A 161 -5.13 19.11 3.97
C LEU A 161 -5.27 18.06 2.86
N VAL A 162 -4.64 18.28 1.69
CA VAL A 162 -4.62 17.29 0.59
C VAL A 162 -4.05 15.96 1.07
N VAL A 163 -2.92 15.99 1.78
CA VAL A 163 -2.23 14.77 2.27
C VAL A 163 -3.03 14.08 3.38
N CYS A 164 -3.69 14.84 4.26
CA CYS A 164 -4.48 14.27 5.36
C CYS A 164 -5.82 13.68 4.91
N ILE A 165 -6.43 14.21 3.86
CA ILE A 165 -7.75 13.78 3.38
C ILE A 165 -7.64 12.66 2.34
N SER A 166 -6.57 12.62 1.55
CA SER A 166 -6.39 11.59 0.53
C SER A 166 -6.13 10.20 1.12
N ASN A 167 -6.14 9.18 0.26
CA ASN A 167 -5.85 7.83 0.73
C ASN A 167 -4.40 7.72 1.23
N GLY A 168 -4.26 7.61 2.56
CA GLY A 168 -3.02 7.35 3.27
C GLY A 168 -2.90 5.94 3.86
N ASN A 169 -3.71 4.97 3.41
CA ASN A 169 -3.66 3.61 3.91
C ASN A 169 -2.40 2.90 3.40
N GLN A 170 -1.42 2.74 4.30
CA GLN A 170 -0.12 2.17 3.98
C GLN A 170 -0.20 0.75 3.40
N VAL A 171 -1.07 -0.12 3.95
CA VAL A 171 -1.26 -1.49 3.46
C VAL A 171 -1.80 -1.48 2.03
N PHE A 172 -2.75 -0.58 1.73
CA PHE A 172 -3.28 -0.44 0.38
C PHE A 172 -2.21 0.04 -0.59
N HIS A 173 -1.41 1.05 -0.24
CA HIS A 173 -0.27 1.50 -1.04
C HIS A 173 0.73 0.37 -1.32
N HIS A 174 1.09 -0.42 -0.31
CA HIS A 174 1.98 -1.57 -0.47
C HIS A 174 1.41 -2.61 -1.45
N ARG A 175 0.12 -2.93 -1.34
CA ARG A 175 -0.55 -3.86 -2.25
C ARG A 175 -0.51 -3.36 -3.69
N MET A 176 -0.89 -2.11 -3.94
CA MET A 176 -0.97 -1.58 -5.31
C MET A 176 0.42 -1.51 -5.96
N LYS A 177 1.43 -1.14 -5.17
CA LYS A 177 2.84 -1.18 -5.61
C LYS A 177 3.32 -2.60 -5.90
N MET A 178 2.97 -3.58 -5.05
CA MET A 178 3.28 -4.99 -5.32
C MET A 178 2.63 -5.47 -6.61
N GLU A 179 1.35 -5.21 -6.82
CA GLU A 179 0.63 -5.64 -8.03
C GLU A 179 1.23 -5.03 -9.29
N ARG A 180 1.60 -3.74 -9.26
CA ARG A 180 2.34 -3.11 -10.36
C ARG A 180 3.65 -3.84 -10.67
N LEU A 181 4.47 -4.09 -9.67
CA LEU A 181 5.75 -4.80 -9.86
C LEU A 181 5.55 -6.22 -10.39
N MET A 182 4.48 -6.90 -9.94
CA MET A 182 4.10 -8.22 -10.46
C MET A 182 3.65 -8.17 -11.93
N MET A 183 2.90 -7.13 -12.34
CA MET A 183 2.57 -6.90 -13.75
C MET A 183 3.83 -6.67 -14.59
N GLU A 184 4.82 -5.95 -14.06
CA GLU A 184 6.15 -5.76 -14.65
C GLU A 184 7.05 -7.01 -14.55
N ARG A 185 6.56 -8.12 -13.96
CA ARG A 185 7.30 -9.38 -13.68
C ARG A 185 8.52 -9.23 -12.75
N LYS A 186 8.59 -8.14 -11.99
CA LYS A 186 9.64 -7.86 -10.99
C LYS A 186 9.24 -8.43 -9.62
N TYR A 187 9.15 -9.75 -9.52
CA TYR A 187 8.68 -10.43 -8.31
C TYR A 187 9.60 -10.27 -7.10
N ALA A 188 10.92 -10.16 -7.31
CA ALA A 188 11.87 -9.93 -6.24
C ALA A 188 11.67 -8.54 -5.60
N ASP A 189 11.55 -7.50 -6.43
CA ASP A 189 11.28 -6.13 -5.96
C ASP A 189 9.92 -6.03 -5.26
N ALA A 190 8.91 -6.75 -5.75
CA ALA A 190 7.58 -6.81 -5.13
C ALA A 190 7.66 -7.34 -3.69
N LEU A 191 8.50 -8.36 -3.44
CA LEU A 191 8.66 -8.94 -2.10
C LEU A 191 9.41 -8.03 -1.11
N GLU A 192 10.13 -7.02 -1.58
CA GLU A 192 10.76 -6.02 -0.69
C GLU A 192 9.75 -4.93 -0.27
N VAL A 193 8.61 -4.80 -0.96
CA VAL A 193 7.56 -3.84 -0.60
C VAL A 193 6.92 -4.23 0.74
N GLY A 194 7.00 -3.32 1.72
CA GLY A 194 6.40 -3.51 3.03
C GLY A 194 6.94 -4.71 3.82
N LYS A 195 8.12 -5.24 3.46
CA LYS A 195 8.73 -6.41 4.11
C LYS A 195 8.99 -6.21 5.61
N LEU A 196 9.37 -4.99 5.99
CA LEU A 196 9.62 -4.60 7.38
C LEU A 196 8.36 -4.04 8.07
N THR A 197 7.26 -3.87 7.34
CA THR A 197 6.01 -3.35 7.90
C THR A 197 5.21 -4.51 8.48
N GLU A 198 4.88 -4.43 9.77
CA GLU A 198 4.11 -5.47 10.46
C GLU A 198 2.65 -5.53 9.99
N GLU A 199 2.07 -4.37 9.66
CA GLU A 199 0.71 -4.29 9.13
C GLU A 199 0.60 -5.05 7.81
N THR A 200 -0.36 -5.97 7.77
CA THR A 200 -0.65 -6.79 6.61
C THR A 200 -2.15 -7.03 6.52
N ASP A 201 -2.60 -7.53 5.37
CA ASP A 201 -3.97 -8.00 5.17
C ASP A 201 -3.94 -9.33 4.39
N SER A 202 -5.11 -9.95 4.25
CA SER A 202 -5.26 -11.22 3.54
C SER A 202 -4.80 -11.14 2.08
N SER A 203 -4.99 -9.98 1.43
CA SER A 203 -4.62 -9.79 0.03
C SER A 203 -3.11 -9.62 -0.14
N LEU A 204 -2.43 -8.92 0.77
CA LEU A 204 -0.97 -8.79 0.79
C LEU A 204 -0.31 -10.15 1.07
N THR A 205 -0.92 -10.96 1.95
CA THR A 205 -0.51 -12.36 2.18
C THR A 205 -0.60 -13.18 0.89
N MET A 206 -1.70 -13.07 0.16
CA MET A 206 -1.89 -13.70 -1.15
C MET A 206 -0.83 -13.25 -2.17
N LEU A 207 -0.58 -11.95 -2.30
CA LEU A 207 0.39 -11.38 -3.25
C LEU A 207 1.82 -11.84 -2.95
N ARG A 208 2.20 -11.89 -1.66
CA ARG A 208 3.51 -12.42 -1.22
C ARG A 208 3.64 -13.90 -1.57
N ALA A 209 2.63 -14.71 -1.27
CA ALA A 209 2.60 -16.12 -1.66
C ALA A 209 2.73 -16.31 -3.17
N ALA A 210 2.04 -15.48 -3.96
CA ALA A 210 2.12 -15.50 -5.42
C ALA A 210 3.53 -15.18 -5.93
N CYS A 211 4.17 -14.14 -5.40
CA CYS A 211 5.54 -13.79 -5.75
C CYS A 211 6.53 -14.90 -5.37
N LEU A 212 6.43 -15.43 -4.15
CA LEU A 212 7.32 -16.49 -3.67
C LEU A 212 7.19 -17.77 -4.49
N HIS A 213 5.98 -18.15 -4.89
CA HIS A 213 5.76 -19.27 -5.79
C HIS A 213 6.40 -19.05 -7.15
N ARG A 214 6.24 -17.85 -7.73
CA ARG A 214 6.89 -17.49 -9.01
C ARG A 214 8.41 -17.54 -8.92
N MET A 215 8.97 -17.29 -7.74
CA MET A 215 10.40 -17.37 -7.47
C MET A 215 10.86 -18.77 -7.01
N GLY A 216 9.96 -19.72 -6.79
CA GLY A 216 10.29 -21.05 -6.26
C GLY A 216 10.74 -21.05 -4.79
N GLN A 217 10.45 -20.00 -4.02
CA GLN A 217 10.92 -19.80 -2.64
C GLN A 217 9.80 -19.88 -1.59
N MET A 218 8.60 -20.34 -1.97
CA MET A 218 7.44 -20.36 -1.08
C MET A 218 7.67 -21.23 0.16
N GLY A 219 8.26 -22.42 0.01
CA GLY A 219 8.59 -23.29 1.15
C GLY A 219 9.74 -22.78 2.02
N ASP A 220 10.54 -21.82 1.54
CA ASP A 220 11.72 -21.32 2.24
C ASP A 220 11.50 -20.02 2.99
N LYS A 221 10.58 -19.18 2.49
CA LYS A 221 10.46 -17.80 2.94
C LYS A 221 9.06 -17.36 3.34
N LEU A 222 8.01 -18.15 3.10
CA LEU A 222 6.63 -17.69 3.35
C LEU A 222 6.43 -17.19 4.80
N PHE A 223 6.96 -17.92 5.79
CA PHE A 223 6.82 -17.58 7.21
C PHE A 223 7.84 -16.54 7.69
N THR A 224 8.66 -15.99 6.79
CA THR A 224 9.53 -14.83 7.08
C THR A 224 8.80 -13.50 6.90
N TYR A 225 7.63 -13.51 6.26
CA TYR A 225 6.80 -12.33 6.06
C TYR A 225 5.66 -12.28 7.08
N PRO A 226 5.13 -11.09 7.38
CA PRO A 226 3.85 -10.97 8.09
C PRO A 226 2.73 -11.64 7.28
N LEU A 227 2.00 -12.56 7.91
CA LEU A 227 0.89 -13.31 7.32
C LEU A 227 -0.37 -13.12 8.17
N ILE A 228 -1.51 -12.96 7.50
CA ILE A 228 -2.84 -13.00 8.11
C ILE A 228 -3.71 -14.00 7.35
N GLY A 229 -4.48 -14.78 8.09
CA GLY A 229 -5.36 -15.80 7.52
C GLY A 229 -4.72 -17.20 7.48
N GLY A 230 -5.56 -18.19 7.16
CA GLY A 230 -5.15 -19.56 6.85
C GLY A 230 -5.01 -19.84 5.36
N SER A 231 -5.08 -21.12 4.98
CA SER A 231 -4.93 -21.56 3.58
C SER A 231 -5.90 -20.93 2.58
N LYS A 232 -7.06 -20.45 3.05
CA LYS A 232 -8.09 -19.81 2.22
C LYS A 232 -7.58 -18.51 1.58
N VAL A 233 -6.72 -17.75 2.27
CA VAL A 233 -6.25 -16.46 1.77
C VAL A 233 -5.22 -16.59 0.64
N LEU A 234 -4.66 -17.78 0.43
CA LEU A 234 -3.68 -18.00 -0.64
C LEU A 234 -4.29 -17.87 -2.04
N ILE A 235 -5.62 -17.91 -2.15
CA ILE A 235 -6.34 -17.84 -3.44
C ILE A 235 -7.32 -16.67 -3.37
N PRO A 236 -7.46 -15.88 -4.44
CA PRO A 236 -8.42 -14.78 -4.50
C PRO A 236 -9.86 -15.32 -4.43
N ASP A 237 -10.65 -14.81 -3.49
CA ASP A 237 -12.07 -15.10 -3.34
C ASP A 237 -12.97 -13.93 -3.79
N SER A 238 -12.36 -12.83 -4.27
CA SER A 238 -13.04 -11.59 -4.68
C SER A 238 -13.78 -10.86 -3.56
N VAL A 239 -13.63 -11.28 -2.29
CA VAL A 239 -14.26 -10.68 -1.11
C VAL A 239 -13.22 -10.27 -0.07
N THR A 240 -12.45 -11.23 0.44
CA THR A 240 -11.38 -11.02 1.42
C THR A 240 -9.99 -10.93 0.80
N THR A 241 -9.78 -11.66 -0.30
CA THR A 241 -8.53 -11.72 -1.05
C THR A 241 -8.76 -11.35 -2.49
N LYS A 242 -8.12 -10.25 -2.90
CA LYS A 242 -8.35 -9.65 -4.22
C LYS A 242 -7.05 -9.12 -4.80
N ALA A 243 -6.89 -9.33 -6.10
CA ALA A 243 -5.95 -8.60 -6.94
C ALA A 243 -6.76 -7.65 -7.81
N LEU A 244 -6.40 -6.37 -7.82
CA LEU A 244 -7.16 -5.33 -8.53
C LEU A 244 -6.62 -5.09 -9.95
N MET A 245 -5.29 -5.08 -10.10
CA MET A 245 -4.62 -4.89 -11.39
C MET A 245 -3.93 -6.16 -11.88
N TRP A 246 -3.30 -6.92 -10.98
CA TRP A 246 -2.51 -8.07 -11.37
C TRP A 246 -3.42 -9.23 -11.79
N GLN A 247 -3.23 -9.69 -13.04
CA GLN A 247 -3.98 -10.83 -13.56
C GLN A 247 -3.53 -12.14 -12.91
N THR A 248 -4.37 -12.66 -12.04
CA THR A 248 -4.12 -13.91 -11.34
C THR A 248 -4.06 -15.08 -12.34
N PRO A 249 -3.12 -16.03 -12.17
CA PRO A 249 -3.05 -17.25 -12.98
C PRO A 249 -4.37 -18.01 -13.03
N ARG A 250 -4.64 -18.70 -14.15
CA ARG A 250 -5.91 -19.42 -14.34
C ARG A 250 -6.26 -20.41 -13.22
N TRP A 251 -5.24 -21.06 -12.66
CA TRP A 251 -5.41 -22.03 -11.59
C TRP A 251 -5.79 -21.42 -10.23
N MET A 252 -5.64 -20.10 -10.06
CA MET A 252 -6.07 -19.34 -8.89
C MET A 252 -7.52 -18.84 -9.00
N HIS A 253 -8.17 -18.93 -10.16
CA HIS A 253 -9.53 -18.42 -10.26
C HIS A 253 -10.51 -19.26 -9.43
N PRO A 254 -11.45 -18.62 -8.73
CA PRO A 254 -12.45 -19.32 -7.95
C PRO A 254 -13.31 -20.22 -8.84
N MET A 255 -13.76 -21.32 -8.27
CA MET A 255 -14.47 -22.39 -8.96
C MET A 255 -15.87 -21.90 -9.39
N LYS A 256 -16.04 -21.46 -10.63
CA LYS A 256 -17.38 -21.18 -11.20
C LYS A 256 -18.01 -22.49 -11.70
N ASN A 257 -19.23 -22.78 -11.22
CA ASN A 257 -20.13 -23.82 -11.73
C ASN A 257 -19.53 -25.24 -11.81
N GLY A 258 -18.77 -25.67 -10.79
CA GLY A 258 -18.33 -27.06 -10.62
C GLY A 258 -17.33 -27.61 -11.66
N LYS A 259 -16.91 -26.82 -12.65
CA LYS A 259 -16.11 -27.30 -13.80
C LYS A 259 -14.64 -26.88 -13.83
N LEU A 260 -14.14 -26.08 -12.89
CA LEU A 260 -12.72 -25.72 -12.86
C LEU A 260 -11.96 -26.53 -11.81
N ARG A 261 -11.45 -27.70 -12.23
CA ARG A 261 -10.54 -28.54 -11.44
C ARG A 261 -9.10 -28.21 -11.82
N TYR A 262 -8.61 -27.05 -11.40
CA TYR A 262 -7.18 -26.79 -11.50
C TYR A 262 -6.44 -27.47 -10.34
N ILE A 263 -5.37 -28.20 -10.68
CA ILE A 263 -4.50 -28.81 -9.67
C ILE A 263 -3.73 -27.66 -9.02
N LYS A 264 -3.97 -27.44 -7.72
CA LYS A 264 -3.18 -26.48 -6.94
C LYS A 264 -1.71 -26.89 -6.98
N PRO A 265 -0.78 -25.95 -7.21
CA PRO A 265 0.64 -26.23 -7.10
C PRO A 265 0.99 -26.87 -5.75
N THR A 266 2.01 -27.72 -5.75
CA THR A 266 2.45 -28.47 -4.57
C THR A 266 2.80 -27.56 -3.39
N ASP A 267 3.52 -26.47 -3.64
CA ASP A 267 3.91 -25.52 -2.62
C ASP A 267 2.71 -24.79 -2.01
N TYR A 268 1.71 -24.41 -2.81
CA TYR A 268 0.44 -23.87 -2.30
C TYR A 268 -0.30 -24.85 -1.39
N LEU A 269 -0.32 -26.13 -1.75
CA LEU A 269 -0.93 -27.17 -0.91
C LEU A 269 -0.19 -27.31 0.41
N LEU A 270 1.13 -27.50 0.36
CA LEU A 270 1.96 -27.75 1.53
C LEU A 270 2.00 -26.54 2.47
N CYS A 271 2.29 -25.34 1.95
CA CYS A 271 2.26 -24.11 2.74
C CYS A 271 0.85 -23.79 3.25
N GLY A 272 -0.21 -24.10 2.49
CA GLY A 272 -1.58 -23.97 2.98
C GLY A 272 -1.87 -24.85 4.20
N LEU A 273 -1.40 -26.10 4.19
CA LEU A 273 -1.53 -27.00 5.34
C LEU A 273 -0.74 -26.48 6.55
N LEU A 274 0.45 -25.94 6.33
CA LEU A 274 1.27 -25.31 7.36
C LEU A 274 0.60 -24.06 7.95
N MET A 275 0.02 -23.19 7.13
CA MET A 275 -0.76 -22.02 7.56
C MET A 275 -1.98 -22.44 8.39
N ASP A 276 -2.66 -23.52 8.00
CA ASP A 276 -3.79 -24.07 8.77
C ASP A 276 -3.37 -24.80 10.06
N LYS A 277 -2.05 -24.97 10.29
CA LYS A 277 -1.44 -25.74 11.38
C LYS A 277 -1.77 -27.24 11.33
N LYS A 278 -2.06 -27.77 10.14
CA LYS A 278 -2.42 -29.18 9.89
C LYS A 278 -1.19 -30.05 9.64
N LEU A 279 -0.37 -30.23 10.68
CA LEU A 279 0.91 -30.95 10.57
C LEU A 279 0.78 -32.40 10.10
N ASP A 280 -0.20 -33.17 10.58
CA ASP A 280 -0.36 -34.58 10.17
C ASP A 280 -0.61 -34.72 8.66
N GLN A 281 -1.47 -33.85 8.13
CA GLN A 281 -1.80 -33.83 6.71
C GLN A 281 -0.61 -33.35 5.89
N PHE A 282 0.11 -32.34 6.38
CA PHE A 282 1.34 -31.86 5.75
C PHE A 282 2.36 -33.00 5.61
N VAL A 283 2.66 -33.73 6.69
CA VAL A 283 3.63 -34.85 6.66
C VAL A 283 3.21 -35.91 5.64
N ALA A 284 1.94 -36.31 5.64
CA ALA A 284 1.43 -37.29 4.68
C ALA A 284 1.56 -36.84 3.22
N GLU A 285 1.38 -35.54 2.93
CA GLU A 285 1.51 -35.00 1.57
C GLU A 285 2.96 -34.76 1.17
N VAL A 286 3.83 -34.32 2.10
CA VAL A 286 5.26 -34.16 1.83
C VAL A 286 5.90 -35.50 1.49
N GLN A 287 5.61 -36.56 2.25
CA GLN A 287 6.15 -37.90 1.97
C GLN A 287 5.82 -38.43 0.57
N LYS A 288 4.65 -38.08 0.04
CA LYS A 288 4.24 -38.50 -1.32
C LYS A 288 4.99 -37.75 -2.41
N LYS A 289 5.44 -36.52 -2.12
CA LYS A 289 5.95 -35.57 -3.12
C LYS A 289 7.45 -35.35 -3.05
N TYR A 290 8.06 -35.58 -1.89
CA TYR A 290 9.48 -35.43 -1.62
C TYR A 290 10.02 -36.74 -1.06
N SER A 291 11.15 -37.19 -1.61
CA SER A 291 11.96 -38.21 -0.97
C SER A 291 12.64 -37.60 0.24
N LEU A 292 12.27 -38.04 1.44
CA LEU A 292 12.82 -37.55 2.72
C LEU A 292 14.23 -38.09 3.01
N ASN A 293 15.03 -38.30 1.97
CA ASN A 293 16.40 -38.80 2.05
C ASN A 293 17.36 -37.61 1.99
N ASP A 294 18.58 -37.78 2.54
CA ASP A 294 19.61 -36.72 2.65
C ASP A 294 20.01 -36.07 1.29
N SER A 295 19.63 -36.67 0.16
CA SER A 295 20.02 -36.23 -1.18
C SER A 295 19.18 -35.08 -1.75
N VAL A 296 18.01 -34.76 -1.19
CA VAL A 296 17.14 -33.67 -1.68
C VAL A 296 17.01 -32.60 -0.61
N ALA A 297 17.52 -31.40 -0.91
CA ALA A 297 17.35 -30.24 -0.03
C ALA A 297 15.86 -29.85 0.04
N LEU A 298 15.23 -30.17 1.17
CA LEU A 298 13.87 -29.72 1.47
C LEU A 298 13.88 -28.21 1.74
N PRO A 299 12.81 -27.48 1.38
CA PRO A 299 12.67 -26.09 1.78
C PRO A 299 12.74 -25.89 3.30
N LYS A 300 13.31 -24.76 3.74
CA LYS A 300 13.58 -24.46 5.15
C LYS A 300 12.36 -24.69 6.05
N HIS A 301 11.22 -24.08 5.73
CA HIS A 301 10.04 -24.18 6.59
C HIS A 301 9.42 -25.58 6.60
N TYR A 302 9.70 -26.39 5.58
CA TYR A 302 9.26 -27.79 5.58
C TYR A 302 10.10 -28.62 6.54
N GLN A 303 11.41 -28.37 6.60
CA GLN A 303 12.29 -28.97 7.60
C GLN A 303 11.88 -28.54 9.01
N GLU A 304 11.65 -27.24 9.24
CA GLU A 304 11.19 -26.70 10.53
C GLU A 304 9.87 -27.39 10.97
N ALA A 305 8.92 -27.56 10.05
CA ALA A 305 7.65 -28.24 10.33
C ALA A 305 7.82 -29.74 10.65
N LEU A 306 8.77 -30.43 10.01
CA LEU A 306 9.05 -31.85 10.26
C LEU A 306 9.72 -32.07 11.63
N ILE A 307 10.62 -31.17 12.04
CA ILE A 307 11.23 -31.20 13.38
C ILE A 307 10.15 -30.97 14.43
N LEU A 308 9.34 -29.92 14.26
CA LEU A 308 8.22 -29.63 15.14
C LEU A 308 7.29 -30.85 15.27
N TYR A 309 6.96 -31.50 14.14
CA TYR A 309 6.13 -32.72 14.14
C TYR A 309 6.77 -33.87 14.92
N THR A 310 8.07 -34.09 14.77
CA THR A 310 8.81 -35.17 15.44
C THR A 310 8.76 -35.00 16.96
N HIS A 311 8.92 -33.77 17.46
CA HIS A 311 8.87 -33.46 18.88
C HIS A 311 7.45 -33.44 19.47
N HIS A 312 6.45 -33.05 18.67
CA HIS A 312 5.07 -32.98 19.17
C HIS A 312 4.37 -34.33 19.27
N ARG A 313 4.89 -35.38 18.63
CA ARG A 313 4.21 -36.68 18.51
C ARG A 313 4.93 -37.75 19.30
N ALA A 314 4.19 -38.44 20.17
CA ALA A 314 4.71 -39.61 20.89
C ALA A 314 5.11 -40.77 19.94
N HIS A 315 4.39 -40.92 18.82
CA HIS A 315 4.66 -41.94 17.79
C HIS A 315 4.63 -41.29 16.40
N PRO A 316 5.71 -40.59 16.00
CA PRO A 316 5.75 -39.89 14.72
C PRO A 316 5.83 -40.91 13.58
N LYS A 317 5.04 -40.69 12.51
CA LYS A 317 5.09 -41.53 11.30
C LYS A 317 6.40 -41.36 10.52
N VAL A 318 7.10 -40.25 10.77
CA VAL A 318 8.35 -39.85 10.14
C VAL A 318 9.21 -39.22 11.20
N VAL A 319 10.46 -39.67 11.29
CA VAL A 319 11.49 -39.01 12.09
C VAL A 319 12.42 -38.30 11.12
N TYR A 320 12.34 -36.98 11.09
CA TYR A 320 13.27 -36.16 10.32
C TYR A 320 14.46 -35.78 11.20
N ARG A 321 15.68 -35.85 10.65
CA ARG A 321 16.91 -35.55 11.40
C ARG A 321 17.72 -34.48 10.68
N ASN A 322 17.93 -33.36 11.35
CA ASN A 322 18.88 -32.33 10.95
C ASN A 322 19.53 -31.78 12.22
N THR A 323 20.81 -32.07 12.44
CA THR A 323 21.50 -31.75 13.70
C THR A 323 21.55 -30.26 13.99
N VAL A 324 21.72 -29.42 12.96
CA VAL A 324 21.78 -27.96 13.12
C VAL A 324 20.42 -27.42 13.52
N MET A 325 19.37 -27.82 12.80
CA MET A 325 18.03 -27.29 13.04
C MET A 325 17.38 -27.88 14.30
N GLU A 326 17.81 -29.06 14.74
CA GLU A 326 17.48 -29.63 16.03
C GLU A 326 18.06 -28.80 17.19
N ALA A 327 19.31 -28.36 17.06
CA ALA A 327 19.92 -27.45 18.03
C ALA A 327 19.19 -26.09 18.06
N ASP A 328 18.89 -25.51 16.89
CA ASP A 328 18.12 -24.26 16.79
C ASP A 328 16.73 -24.38 17.44
N PHE A 329 16.08 -25.54 17.31
CA PHE A 329 14.77 -25.80 17.93
C PHE A 329 14.87 -25.94 19.46
N GLN A 330 15.92 -26.56 19.97
CA GLN A 330 16.17 -26.65 21.41
C GLN A 330 16.43 -25.27 22.02
N ASP A 331 17.18 -24.40 21.32
CA ASP A 331 17.39 -23.02 21.73
C ASP A 331 16.09 -22.21 21.73
N PHE A 332 15.21 -22.44 20.73
CA PHE A 332 13.85 -21.87 20.71
C PHE A 332 13.05 -22.27 21.96
N GLN A 333 13.04 -23.55 22.32
CA GLN A 333 12.34 -24.04 23.51
C GLN A 333 12.96 -23.51 24.82
N ALA A 334 14.28 -23.40 24.90
CA ALA A 334 14.97 -22.84 26.06
C ALA A 334 14.62 -21.35 26.23
N LEU A 335 14.57 -20.59 25.14
CA LEU A 335 14.17 -19.19 25.15
C LEU A 335 12.70 -19.02 25.56
N GLU A 336 11.82 -19.93 25.15
CA GLU A 336 10.42 -19.97 25.58
C GLU A 336 10.29 -20.15 27.10
N CYS A 337 11.07 -21.07 27.68
CA CYS A 337 11.07 -21.35 29.12
C CYS A 337 11.71 -20.22 29.96
N LYS A 338 12.57 -19.39 29.38
CA LYS A 338 13.29 -18.32 30.08
C LYS A 338 12.37 -17.22 30.62
N TYR A 339 11.28 -16.90 29.93
CA TYR A 339 10.39 -15.79 30.29
C TYR A 339 9.02 -16.30 30.74
N ALA A 340 8.67 -16.06 32.01
CA ALA A 340 7.35 -16.40 32.55
C ALA A 340 6.23 -15.48 32.01
N ASN A 341 6.55 -14.22 31.69
CA ASN A 341 5.57 -13.27 31.17
C ASN A 341 5.29 -13.54 29.68
N PRO A 342 4.03 -13.79 29.29
CA PRO A 342 3.68 -14.15 27.91
C PRO A 342 4.00 -13.05 26.89
N VAL A 343 3.92 -11.78 27.26
CA VAL A 343 4.21 -10.65 26.35
C VAL A 343 5.72 -10.54 26.09
N GLN A 344 6.52 -10.62 27.14
CA GLN A 344 7.99 -10.59 27.04
C GLN A 344 8.50 -11.81 26.27
N ARG A 345 7.92 -12.99 26.53
CA ARG A 345 8.23 -14.22 25.82
C ARG A 345 7.94 -14.09 24.33
N ASN A 346 6.74 -13.61 23.97
CA ASN A 346 6.37 -13.40 22.57
C ASN A 346 7.33 -12.41 21.87
N SER A 347 7.65 -11.27 22.50
CA SER A 347 8.60 -10.30 21.94
C SER A 347 9.98 -10.92 21.71
N ALA A 348 10.54 -11.60 22.72
CA ALA A 348 11.87 -12.20 22.60
C ALA A 348 11.94 -13.30 21.53
N LEU A 349 10.91 -14.15 21.44
CA LEU A 349 10.79 -15.17 20.41
C LEU A 349 10.58 -14.56 19.03
N ARG A 350 9.82 -13.46 18.92
CA ARG A 350 9.64 -12.74 17.65
C ARG A 350 10.94 -12.15 17.14
N ASP A 351 11.73 -11.54 18.02
CA ASP A 351 12.97 -10.87 17.63
C ASP A 351 14.04 -11.87 17.16
N THR A 352 14.08 -13.07 17.75
CA THR A 352 15.11 -14.08 17.44
C THR A 352 14.64 -15.09 16.38
N TYR A 353 13.39 -15.55 16.48
CA TYR A 353 12.84 -16.66 15.69
C TYR A 353 11.57 -16.29 14.91
N GLY A 354 11.24 -14.99 14.79
CA GLY A 354 10.04 -14.53 14.08
C GLY A 354 9.98 -14.93 12.60
N ASN A 355 11.12 -15.33 12.01
CA ASN A 355 11.24 -15.81 10.64
C ASN A 355 11.14 -17.34 10.50
N THR A 356 10.76 -18.05 11.56
CA THR A 356 10.63 -19.52 11.57
C THR A 356 9.17 -19.93 11.56
N TYR A 357 8.91 -21.14 11.03
CA TYR A 357 7.61 -21.76 11.11
C TYR A 357 7.21 -22.08 12.56
N TRP A 358 8.16 -22.34 13.47
CA TRP A 358 7.88 -22.60 14.89
C TRP A 358 7.18 -21.41 15.55
N TYR A 359 7.72 -20.21 15.36
CA TYR A 359 7.11 -18.98 15.85
C TYR A 359 5.71 -18.78 15.25
N TYR A 360 5.55 -18.96 13.93
CA TYR A 360 4.23 -18.88 13.29
C TYR A 360 3.24 -19.92 13.83
N TYR A 361 3.68 -21.16 14.06
CA TYR A 361 2.83 -22.23 14.59
C TYR A 361 2.28 -21.86 15.97
N GLN A 362 3.11 -21.25 16.82
CA GLN A 362 2.73 -20.89 18.18
C GLN A 362 1.95 -19.57 18.26
N TYR A 363 2.42 -18.52 17.60
CA TYR A 363 1.92 -17.14 17.76
C TYR A 363 1.22 -16.58 16.51
N GLY A 364 1.30 -17.25 15.36
CA GLY A 364 0.64 -16.82 14.13
C GLY A 364 -0.88 -16.76 14.29
N GLN A 365 -1.45 -15.61 13.93
CA GLN A 365 -2.89 -15.35 13.94
C GLN A 365 -3.58 -16.09 12.77
N LYS A 366 -4.79 -16.58 13.01
CA LYS A 366 -5.62 -17.26 12.00
C LYS A 366 -6.60 -16.32 11.35
#